data_AF-A0A8T6V8M6-F1
#
_entry.id   AF-A0A8T6V8M6-F1
#
_cell.length_a   1.000
_cell.length_b   1.000
_cell.length_c   1.000
_cell.angle_alpha   90.00
_cell.angle_beta   90.00
_cell.angle_gamma   90.00
#
_symmetry.space_group_name_H-M   'P 1'
#
loop_
_entity.id
_entity.type
_entity.pdbx_description
1 polymer ?
#
loop_
_entity_poly.entity_id
_entity_poly.type
_entity_poly.pdbx_seq_one_letter_code
_entity_poly.pdbx_strand_id
1 'polypeptide(L)' 'MDEKKLKQEDCHEDNLGQGVLTLTTKRIAFDKTRSRIMDFSKHMGETILDIPLSDVTHTWREGLLMKKAC' A
#
# COMPACT_ATOMS: atom_id res chain seq x y z
N MET A 1 -15.41 5.95 -17.52
CA MET A 1 -14.58 6.36 -16.37
C MET A 1 -13.54 5.28 -16.15
N ASP A 2 -12.46 5.37 -16.92
CA ASP A 2 -11.37 4.40 -16.94
C ASP A 2 -10.55 4.47 -15.65
N GLU A 3 -10.05 3.32 -15.18
CA GLU A 3 -9.16 3.28 -14.03
C GLU A 3 -7.78 3.81 -14.44
N LYS A 4 -7.36 4.92 -13.85
CA LYS A 4 -6.05 5.51 -14.10
C LYS A 4 -5.17 5.32 -12.87
N LYS A 5 -3.96 4.80 -13.06
CA LYS A 5 -2.94 4.78 -12.01
C LYS A 5 -2.51 6.21 -11.71
N LEU A 6 -2.68 6.65 -10.47
CA LEU A 6 -2.33 8.00 -10.04
C LEU A 6 -0.92 8.03 -9.47
N LYS A 7 -0.61 7.07 -8.60
CA LYS A 7 0.67 7.03 -7.89
C LYS A 7 1.06 5.60 -7.56
N GLN A 8 2.36 5.33 -7.55
CA GLN A 8 2.94 4.10 -7.04
C GLN A 8 4.10 4.50 -6.14
N GLU A 9 4.13 3.96 -4.93
CA GLU A 9 5.20 4.23 -3.96
C GLU A 9 5.71 2.92 -3.39
N ASP A 10 7.03 2.79 -3.33
CA ASP A 10 7.66 1.72 -2.58
C ASP A 10 7.46 1.99 -1.09
N CYS A 11 6.80 1.05 -0.41
CA CYS A 11 6.42 1.17 0.99
C CYS A 11 7.02 -0.01 1.77
N HIS A 12 7.42 0.25 3.01
CA HIS A 12 7.86 -0.79 3.93
C HIS A 12 6.96 -0.72 5.15
N GLU A 13 6.00 -1.64 5.23
CA GLU A 13 5.09 -1.72 6.38
C GLU A 13 5.71 -2.65 7.42
N ASP A 14 5.56 -2.34 8.70
CA ASP A 14 6.33 -3.01 9.76
C ASP A 14 5.99 -4.50 9.93
N ASN A 15 4.75 -4.91 9.64
CA ASN A 15 4.27 -6.29 9.75
C ASN A 15 4.30 -7.04 8.41
N LEU A 16 4.03 -6.34 7.30
CA LEU A 16 3.94 -6.87 5.96
C LEU A 16 5.27 -6.76 5.22
N GLY A 17 6.24 -5.96 5.68
CA GLY A 17 7.54 -5.79 5.05
C GLY A 17 7.49 -4.94 3.78
N GLN A 18 8.48 -5.13 2.90
CA GLN A 18 8.60 -4.36 1.66
C GLN A 18 7.50 -4.72 0.64
N GLY A 19 6.89 -3.70 0.07
CA GLY A 19 5.88 -3.81 -0.98
C GLY A 19 5.73 -2.51 -1.77
N VAL A 20 4.77 -2.51 -2.70
CA VAL A 20 4.44 -1.37 -3.54
C VAL A 20 2.99 -0.98 -3.26
N LEU A 21 2.79 0.26 -2.84
CA LEU A 21 1.47 0.85 -2.68
C LEU A 21 1.07 1.55 -3.98
N THR A 22 0.01 1.06 -4.62
CA THR A 22 -0.55 1.64 -5.85
C THR A 22 -1.86 2.36 -5.54
N LEU A 23 -1.90 3.65 -5.81
CA LEU A 23 -3.11 4.46 -5.77
C LEU A 23 -3.65 4.64 -7.19
N THR A 24 -4.88 4.19 -7.42
CA THR A 24 -5.62 4.46 -8.66
C THR A 24 -6.75 5.44 -8.41
N THR A 25 -7.45 5.86 -9.47
CA THR A 25 -8.64 6.71 -9.35
C THR A 25 -9.82 6.04 -8.64
N LYS A 26 -9.78 4.73 -8.43
CA LYS A 26 -10.90 3.96 -7.88
C LYS A 26 -10.55 3.19 -6.62
N ARG A 27 -9.30 2.79 -6.44
CA ARG A 27 -8.87 1.91 -5.33
C ARG A 27 -7.44 2.19 -4.89
N ILE A 28 -7.12 1.68 -3.71
CA ILE A 28 -5.78 1.57 -3.16
C ILE A 28 -5.45 0.09 -3.11
N ALA A 29 -4.32 -0.28 -3.72
CA ALA A 29 -3.80 -1.63 -3.68
C ALA A 29 -2.40 -1.65 -3.04
N PHE A 30 -2.11 -2.67 -2.23
CA PHE A 30 -0.77 -2.91 -1.70
C PHE A 30 -0.29 -4.30 -2.13
N ASP A 31 0.77 -4.32 -2.91
CA ASP A 31 1.40 -5.53 -3.42
C ASP A 31 2.66 -5.82 -2.62
N LYS A 32 2.68 -6.93 -1.89
CA LYS A 32 3.85 -7.31 -1.08
C LYS A 32 4.92 -7.96 -1.96
N THR A 33 6.13 -7.42 -1.91
CA THR A 33 7.29 -7.98 -2.61
C THR A 33 7.94 -9.05 -1.73
N ARG A 34 7.44 -10.29 -1.78
CA ARG A 34 8.11 -11.42 -1.09
C ARG A 34 9.25 -11.96 -1.96
N SER A 35 10.48 -11.90 -1.45
CA SER A 35 11.54 -12.80 -1.89
C SER A 35 11.39 -14.11 -1.12
N ARG A 36 10.75 -15.13 -1.71
CA ARG A 36 10.66 -16.44 -1.07
C ARG A 36 12.05 -17.08 -1.19
N ILE A 37 12.80 -17.19 -0.09
CA ILE A 37 14.20 -17.66 -0.02
C ILE A 37 14.40 -19.12 -0.52
N MET A 38 13.34 -19.79 -0.96
CA MET A 38 13.39 -21.17 -1.47
C MET A 38 13.45 -21.26 -3.00
N ASP A 39 13.10 -20.19 -3.72
CA ASP A 39 13.12 -20.18 -5.19
C ASP A 39 13.45 -18.77 -5.68
N PHE A 40 14.53 -18.64 -6.46
CA PHE A 40 15.14 -17.38 -6.91
C PHE A 40 14.30 -16.68 -8.00
N SER A 41 12.98 -16.64 -7.85
CA SER A 41 12.06 -15.99 -8.76
C SER A 41 11.36 -14.81 -8.05
N LYS A 42 11.74 -13.58 -8.44
CA LYS A 42 11.10 -12.34 -7.98
C LYS A 42 9.73 -12.19 -8.63
N HIS A 43 8.75 -12.95 -8.15
CA HIS A 43 7.36 -12.79 -8.57
C HIS A 43 6.66 -11.75 -7.67
N MET A 44 5.88 -10.85 -8.28
CA MET A 44 4.95 -9.93 -7.58
C MET A 44 3.89 -10.81 -6.89
N GLY A 45 4.18 -11.24 -5.67
CA GLY A 45 3.65 -12.52 -5.17
C GLY A 45 2.28 -12.46 -4.52
N GLU A 46 1.81 -11.32 -4.02
CA GLU A 46 0.53 -11.26 -3.32
C GLU A 46 0.03 -9.80 -3.16
N THR A 47 -1.14 -9.50 -3.71
CA THR A 47 -1.89 -8.27 -3.39
C THR A 47 -2.54 -8.47 -2.02
N ILE A 48 -1.99 -7.83 -0.99
CA ILE A 48 -2.45 -7.98 0.40
C ILE A 48 -3.62 -7.04 0.71
N LEU A 49 -3.67 -5.89 0.05
CA LEU A 49 -4.75 -4.93 0.20
C LEU A 49 -5.30 -4.57 -1.18
N ASP A 50 -6.62 -4.62 -1.33
CA ASP A 50 -7.37 -4.05 -2.45
C ASP A 50 -8.64 -3.43 -1.86
N ILE A 51 -8.62 -2.11 -1.67
CA ILE A 51 -9.69 -1.36 -1.02
C ILE A 51 -10.16 -0.25 -1.97
N PRO A 52 -11.46 -0.20 -2.33
CA PRO A 52 -11.99 0.89 -3.13
C PRO A 52 -11.95 2.19 -2.33
N LEU A 53 -11.73 3.32 -3.02
CA LEU A 53 -11.65 4.64 -2.38
C LEU A 53 -12.95 5.05 -1.69
N SER A 54 -14.09 4.46 -2.07
CA SER A 54 -15.37 4.67 -1.39
C SER A 54 -15.38 4.17 0.05
N ASP A 55 -14.57 3.15 0.34
CA ASP A 55 -14.56 2.46 1.63
C ASP A 55 -13.46 3.02 2.55
N VAL A 56 -12.65 3.96 2.04
CA VAL A 56 -11.63 4.67 2.82
C VAL A 56 -12.32 5.77 3.63
N THR A 57 -12.50 5.53 4.93
CA THR A 57 -13.17 6.48 5.83
C THR A 57 -12.21 7.51 6.42
N HIS A 58 -10.96 7.10 6.69
CA HIS A 58 -9.94 7.95 7.31
C HIS A 58 -8.56 7.66 6.73
N THR A 59 -7.77 8.70 6.55
CA THR A 59 -6.35 8.61 6.16
C THR A 59 -5.52 9.42 7.13
N TRP A 60 -4.44 8.85 7.65
CA TRP A 60 -3.51 9.53 8.55
C TRP A 60 -2.09 9.41 8.03
N ARG A 61 -1.27 10.40 8.36
CA ARG A 61 0.17 10.38 8.07
C ARG A 61 0.90 10.17 9.39
N GLU A 62 1.44 8.98 9.58
CA GLU A 62 2.41 8.71 10.64
C GLU A 62 3.55 9.74 10.55
N GLY A 63 3.78 10.49 11.64
CA GLY A 63 4.82 11.54 11.70
C GLY A 63 4.33 12.98 11.88
N LEU A 64 3.03 13.27 11.69
CA LEU A 64 2.45 14.51 12.25
C LEU A 64 1.88 14.16 13.63
N LEU A 65 2.75 14.17 14.63
CA LEU A 65 2.37 14.17 16.05
C LEU A 65 1.10 15.02 16.21
N MET A 66 -0.02 14.38 16.55
CA MET A 66 -1.19 15.07 17.07
C MET A 66 -0.67 16.06 18.10
N LYS A 67 -0.76 17.36 17.84
CA LYS A 67 -0.52 18.35 18.88
C LYS A 67 -1.53 18.02 19.96
N LYS A 68 -1.08 17.42 21.07
CA LYS A 68 -1.83 17.41 22.31
C LYS A 68 -2.11 18.87 22.62
N ALA A 69 -3.38 19.27 22.58
CA ALA A 69 -3.81 20.49 23.24
C ALA A 69 -3.66 20.20 24.75
N CYS A 70 -2.73 20.90 25.40
CA CYS A 70 -2.76 21.13 26.84
C CYS A 70 -3.45 22.47 27.08
#